data_AF-A0A963C5C7-F1
#
_entry.id   AF-A0A963C5C7-F1
#
_cell.length_a   1.000
_cell.length_b   1.000
_cell.length_c   1.000
_cell.angle_alpha   90.00
_cell.angle_beta   90.00
_cell.angle_gamma   90.00
#
_symmetry.space_group_name_H-M   'P 1'
#
loop_
_entity.id
_entity.type
_entity.pdbx_description
1 polymer ?
#
loop_
_entity_poly.entity_id
_entity_poly.type
_entity_poly.pdbx_seq_one_letter_code
_entity_poly.pdbx_strand_id
1 'polypeptide(L)'
;MDHLTLHHDQPPARMVAGALAHLARHMETGCPRAAHLAAMLLERVATDPEADAHLREHARELVDILERDTALAPSMEAAPFPHFAAALT
;
A
#
# COMPACT_ATOMS: atom_id res chain seq x y z
N MET A 1 -13.44 20.51 30.36
CA MET A 1 -14.24 20.15 29.18
C MET A 1 -13.27 19.94 28.04
N ASP A 2 -12.81 18.68 27.97
CA ASP A 2 -12.51 17.87 26.78
C ASP A 2 -11.38 18.29 25.82
N HIS A 3 -10.20 17.72 26.11
CA HIS A 3 -8.96 17.79 25.33
C HIS A 3 -8.71 16.51 24.49
N LEU A 4 -9.75 15.82 24.02
CA LEU A 4 -9.71 14.56 23.25
C LEU A 4 -10.85 14.66 22.22
N THR A 5 -10.66 14.81 20.91
CA THR A 5 -10.21 13.79 19.97
C THR A 5 -10.01 14.42 18.58
N LEU A 6 -8.86 15.04 18.30
CA LEU A 6 -8.44 15.20 16.90
C LEU A 6 -7.93 13.84 16.43
N HIS A 7 -8.86 12.91 16.15
CA HIS A 7 -8.55 11.78 15.28
C HIS A 7 -8.12 12.39 13.94
N HIS A 8 -6.82 12.54 13.74
CA HIS A 8 -6.23 12.71 12.43
C HIS A 8 -6.37 11.38 11.69
N ASP A 9 -7.61 10.92 11.51
CA ASP A 9 -7.91 9.91 10.51
C ASP A 9 -7.55 10.55 9.18
N GLN A 10 -6.52 10.02 8.53
CA GLN A 10 -6.25 10.40 7.16
C GLN A 10 -7.51 10.06 6.36
N PRO A 11 -8.15 11.02 5.68
CA PRO A 11 -9.35 10.72 4.93
C PRO A 11 -9.06 9.58 3.95
N PRO A 12 -10.00 8.64 3.72
CA PRO A 12 -9.80 7.47 2.87
C PRO A 12 -9.16 7.81 1.51
N ALA A 13 -9.51 8.97 0.94
CA ALA A 13 -8.95 9.50 -0.29
C ALA A 13 -7.40 9.63 -0.29
N ARG A 14 -6.78 10.00 0.83
CA ARG A 14 -5.31 10.08 0.92
C ARG A 14 -4.66 8.70 0.95
N MET A 15 -5.28 7.73 1.63
CA MET A 15 -4.79 6.35 1.65
C MET A 15 -4.92 5.72 0.26
N VAL A 16 -6.05 5.94 -0.41
CA VAL A 16 -6.26 5.51 -1.81
C VAL A 16 -5.23 6.15 -2.74
N ALA A 17 -4.98 7.46 -2.64
CA ALA A 17 -3.97 8.12 -3.46
C ALA A 17 -2.56 7.51 -3.29
N GLY A 18 -2.17 7.21 -2.04
CA GLY A 18 -0.91 6.52 -1.75
C GLY A 18 -0.88 5.09 -2.31
N ALA A 19 -1.97 4.33 -2.18
CA ALA A 19 -2.09 3.00 -2.73
C ALA A 19 -1.93 3.01 -4.26
N LEU A 20 -2.60 3.94 -4.94
CA LEU A 20 -2.51 4.11 -6.39
C LEU A 20 -1.11 4.49 -6.86
N ALA A 21 -0.41 5.36 -6.13
CA ALA A 21 0.97 5.73 -6.46
C ALA A 21 1.92 4.52 -6.39
N HIS A 22 1.78 3.69 -5.35
CA HIS A 22 2.56 2.46 -5.22
C HIS A 22 2.17 1.41 -6.27
N LEU A 23 0.88 1.28 -6.58
CA LEU A 23 0.38 0.37 -7.61
C LEU A 23 0.92 0.76 -8.99
N ALA A 24 0.84 2.04 -9.36
CA ALA A 24 1.41 2.55 -10.61
C ALA A 24 2.91 2.26 -10.70
N ARG A 25 3.66 2.51 -9.61
CA ARG A 25 5.09 2.19 -9.55
C ARG A 25 5.36 0.69 -9.73
N HIS A 26 4.54 -0.16 -9.13
CA HIS A 26 4.64 -1.60 -9.32
C HIS A 26 4.38 -1.99 -10.77
N MET A 27 3.31 -1.47 -11.39
CA MET A 27 2.99 -1.74 -12.80
C MET A 27 4.10 -1.29 -13.75
N GLU A 28 4.77 -0.17 -13.46
CA GLU A 28 5.88 0.33 -14.28
C GLU A 28 7.18 -0.47 -14.14
N THR A 29 7.46 -1.01 -12.95
CA THR A 29 8.79 -1.55 -12.61
C THR A 29 8.83 -3.02 -12.22
N GLY A 30 7.67 -3.63 -12.00
CA GLY A 30 7.54 -4.95 -11.39
C GLY A 30 8.02 -5.03 -9.93
N CYS A 31 8.33 -3.89 -9.27
CA CYS A 31 8.95 -3.89 -7.94
C CYS A 31 8.00 -4.52 -6.88
N PRO A 32 8.36 -5.66 -6.25
CA PRO A 32 7.49 -6.33 -5.27
C PRO A 32 7.23 -5.48 -4.02
N ARG A 33 8.22 -4.68 -3.61
CA ARG A 33 8.07 -3.76 -2.48
C ARG A 33 6.96 -2.72 -2.73
N ALA A 34 6.81 -2.25 -3.96
CA ALA A 34 5.76 -1.30 -4.30
C ALA A 34 4.37 -1.96 -4.21
N ALA A 35 4.21 -3.20 -4.71
CA ALA A 35 2.98 -3.98 -4.53
C ALA A 35 2.62 -4.16 -3.05
N HIS A 36 3.61 -4.52 -2.21
CA HIS A 36 3.39 -4.69 -0.77
C HIS A 36 2.91 -3.39 -0.08
N LEU A 37 3.51 -2.25 -0.41
CA LEU A 37 3.08 -0.96 0.14
C LEU A 37 1.66 -0.58 -0.32
N ALA A 38 1.31 -0.86 -1.58
CA ALA A 38 -0.04 -0.68 -2.08
C ALA A 38 -1.04 -1.55 -1.31
N ALA A 39 -0.73 -2.84 -1.12
CA ALA A 39 -1.58 -3.78 -0.39
C ALA A 39 -1.84 -3.33 1.06
N MET A 40 -0.82 -2.88 1.81
CA MET A 40 -1.03 -2.39 3.18
C MET A 40 -1.97 -1.18 3.26
N LEU A 41 -1.88 -0.25 2.30
CA LEU A 41 -2.76 0.91 2.26
C LEU A 41 -4.20 0.52 1.88
N LEU A 42 -4.35 -0.41 0.94
CA LEU A 42 -5.65 -0.94 0.52
C LEU A 42 -6.31 -1.74 1.65
N GLU A 43 -5.56 -2.55 2.40
CA GLU A 43 -6.05 -3.25 3.59
C GLU A 43 -6.61 -2.26 4.61
N ARG A 44 -5.88 -1.15 4.85
CA ARG A 44 -6.36 -0.11 5.74
C ARG A 44 -7.66 0.53 5.25
N VAL A 45 -7.77 0.81 3.94
CA VAL A 45 -9.02 1.29 3.33
C VAL A 45 -10.15 0.26 3.46
N ALA A 46 -9.86 -1.02 3.27
CA ALA A 46 -10.84 -2.12 3.37
C ALA A 46 -11.43 -2.27 4.78
N THR A 47 -10.66 -1.94 5.82
CA THR A 47 -11.08 -2.01 7.22
C THR A 47 -11.67 -0.70 7.76
N ASP A 48 -11.61 0.39 7.00
CA ASP A 48 -12.05 1.71 7.43
C ASP A 48 -13.59 1.82 7.43
N PRO A 49 -14.26 2.01 8.58
CA PRO A 49 -15.71 2.13 8.64
C PRO A 49 -16.25 3.38 7.91
N GLU A 50 -15.43 4.42 7.75
CA GLU A 50 -15.79 5.67 7.08
C GLU A 50 -15.64 5.58 5.55
N ALA A 51 -14.98 4.54 5.04
CA ALA A 51 -14.89 4.30 3.61
C ALA A 51 -16.22 3.76 3.04
N ASP A 52 -16.52 4.11 1.80
CA ASP A 52 -17.68 3.57 1.08
C ASP A 52 -17.62 2.03 0.97
N ALA A 53 -18.78 1.36 1.00
CA ALA A 53 -18.85 -0.09 0.98
C ALA A 53 -18.22 -0.71 -0.27
N HIS A 54 -18.48 -0.13 -1.46
CA HIS A 54 -17.87 -0.61 -2.70
C HIS A 54 -16.37 -0.34 -2.71
N LEU A 55 -15.93 0.80 -2.16
CA LEU A 55 -14.50 1.07 -2.01
C LEU A 55 -13.80 0.01 -1.14
N ARG A 56 -14.42 -0.38 -0.02
CA ARG A 56 -13.86 -1.44 0.84
C ARG A 56 -13.79 -2.79 0.15
N GLU A 57 -14.84 -3.16 -0.60
CA GLU A 57 -14.89 -4.42 -1.36
C GLU A 57 -13.79 -4.47 -2.43
N HIS A 58 -13.67 -3.42 -3.24
CA HIS A 58 -12.63 -3.33 -4.26
C HIS A 58 -11.22 -3.27 -3.66
N ALA A 59 -11.05 -2.62 -2.50
CA ALA A 59 -9.77 -2.62 -1.82
C ALA A 59 -9.36 -4.03 -1.37
N ARG A 60 -10.28 -4.85 -0.84
CA ARG A 60 -10.01 -6.25 -0.49
C ARG A 60 -9.64 -7.09 -1.71
N GLU A 61 -10.42 -6.96 -2.79
CA GLU A 61 -10.16 -7.69 -4.03
C GLU A 61 -8.75 -7.38 -4.57
N LEU A 62 -8.34 -6.09 -4.53
CA LEU A 62 -7.01 -5.69 -4.97
C LEU A 62 -5.90 -6.21 -4.05
N VAL A 63 -6.11 -6.28 -2.73
CA VAL A 63 -5.16 -6.92 -1.80
C VAL A 63 -4.95 -8.38 -2.20
N ASP A 64 -6.03 -9.13 -2.40
CA ASP A 64 -5.94 -10.55 -2.76
C ASP A 64 -5.20 -10.76 -4.10
N ILE A 65 -5.37 -9.86 -5.07
CA ILE A 65 -4.66 -9.91 -6.36
C ILE A 65 -3.16 -9.66 -6.15
N LEU A 66 -2.80 -8.61 -5.41
CA LEU A 66 -1.41 -8.24 -5.17
C LEU A 66 -0.64 -9.31 -4.38
N GLU A 67 -1.29 -9.94 -3.40
CA GLU A 67 -0.69 -11.02 -2.62
C GLU A 67 -0.47 -12.28 -3.47
N ARG A 68 -1.43 -12.62 -4.35
CA ARG A 68 -1.28 -13.72 -5.32
C ARG A 68 -0.14 -13.45 -6.30
N ASP A 69 -0.07 -12.25 -6.87
CA ASP A 69 0.99 -11.88 -7.81
C ASP A 69 2.38 -11.91 -7.14
N THR A 70 2.47 -11.44 -5.89
CA THR A 70 3.73 -11.47 -5.13
C THR A 70 4.15 -12.90 -4.77
N ALA A 71 3.19 -13.80 -4.48
CA ALA A 71 3.48 -15.21 -4.22
C ALA A 71 3.90 -15.98 -5.47
N LEU A 72 3.40 -15.58 -6.65
CA LEU A 72 3.73 -16.16 -7.95
C LEU A 72 5.03 -15.61 -8.53
N ALA A 73 5.44 -14.40 -8.13
CA ALA A 73 6.75 -13.86 -8.48
C ALA A 73 7.82 -14.79 -7.89
N PRO A 74 8.58 -15.54 -8.72
CA PRO A 74 9.65 -16.37 -8.21
C PRO A 74 10.59 -15.46 -7.44
N SER A 75 11.07 -15.95 -6.30
CA SER A 75 12.00 -15.30 -5.38
C SER A 75 13.32 -14.97 -6.09
N MET A 76 13.28 -14.05 -7.04
CA MET A 76 14.42 -13.65 -7.84
C MET A 76 15.17 -12.64 -7.00
N GLU A 77 16.15 -13.18 -6.28
CA GLU A 77 17.10 -12.46 -5.44
C GLU A 77 16.54 -11.96 -4.11
N ALA A 78 16.73 -12.80 -3.08
CA ALA A 78 17.22 -12.31 -1.79
C ALA A 78 18.62 -11.68 -2.00
N ALA A 79 18.70 -10.58 -2.74
CA ALA A 79 19.88 -9.75 -2.76
C ALA A 79 19.96 -9.04 -1.40
N PRO A 80 21.07 -9.16 -0.65
CA PRO A 80 21.25 -8.37 0.55
C PRO A 80 21.24 -6.91 0.11
N PHE A 81 20.31 -6.12 0.66
CA PHE A 81 20.22 -4.69 0.43
C PHE A 81 21.62 -4.07 0.34
N PRO A 82 22.07 -3.54 -0.82
CA PRO A 82 23.21 -2.64 -0.80
C PRO A 82 22.71 -1.36 -0.14
N HIS A 83 23.14 -1.21 1.10
CA HIS A 83 23.48 0.04 1.78
C HIS A 83 22.94 1.30 1.07
N PHE A 84 22.01 2.00 1.73
CA PHE A 84 21.80 3.44 1.53
C PHE A 84 23.18 4.13 1.52
N ALA A 85 23.74 4.40 0.35
CA ALA A 85 25.00 5.09 0.17
C ALA A 85 25.02 5.72 -1.23
N ALA A 86 24.28 6.83 -1.39
CA ALA A 86 24.65 7.93 -2.28
C ALA A 86 23.57 9.01 -2.21
N ALA A 87 23.81 10.06 -1.41
CA ALA A 87 23.50 11.45 -1.75
C ALA A 87 23.78 12.38 -0.56
N LEU A 88 25.06 12.54 -0.20
CA LEU A 88 25.58 13.76 0.44
C LEU A 88 27.08 13.86 0.10
N THR A 89 27.36 14.30 -1.13
CA THR A 89 28.53 15.09 -1.55
C THR A 89 28.13 15.79 -2.83
#